data_AF-A0A8D9BUY7-F1
#
_entry.id   AF-A0A8D9BUY7-F1
#
_cell.length_a   1.000
_cell.length_b   1.000
_cell.length_c   1.000
_cell.angle_alpha   90.00
_cell.angle_beta   90.00
_cell.angle_gamma   90.00
#
_symmetry.space_group_name_H-M   'P 1'
#
loop_
_entity.id
_entity.type
_entity.pdbx_description
1 polymer ?
#
loop_
_entity_poly.entity_id
_entity_poly.type
_entity_poly.pdbx_seq_one_letter_code
_entity_poly.pdbx_strand_id
1 'polypeptide(L)'
;MEKEELERELKVLQLKKQQNFSYIQEIYDAAQKLSDPNNANRVERRVASMDHVYKEFVKATERISIIQLTLKPTATVSFTEVNTMDEMYGYIKFKAESLKNQASVATATSVALAASQSNTIKLQPLDIPTFSGNIGSIWCCKEALALCKLSHGFTQVQLLCKQT
;
A
#
# COMPACT_ATOMS: atom_id res chain seq x y z
N MET A 1 37.26 -25.71 -13.70
CA MET A 1 35.84 -25.74 -14.09
C MET A 1 35.01 -24.86 -13.17
N GLU A 2 35.04 -25.09 -11.86
CA GLU A 2 34.24 -24.33 -10.86
C GLU A 2 34.47 -22.79 -10.89
N LYS A 3 35.71 -22.34 -11.09
CA LYS A 3 36.02 -20.90 -11.16
C LYS A 3 35.34 -20.18 -12.34
N GLU A 4 35.34 -20.78 -13.52
CA GLU A 4 34.73 -20.19 -14.73
C GLU A 4 33.20 -20.17 -14.66
N GLU A 5 32.61 -21.11 -13.92
CA GLU A 5 31.18 -21.13 -13.63
C GLU A 5 30.79 -19.98 -12.71
N LEU A 6 31.56 -19.76 -11.63
CA LEU A 6 31.36 -18.65 -10.71
C LEU A 6 31.54 -17.29 -11.41
N GLU A 7 32.51 -17.14 -12.31
CA GLU A 7 32.71 -15.91 -13.10
C GLU A 7 31.54 -15.64 -14.05
N ARG A 8 30.97 -16.69 -14.68
CA ARG A 8 29.77 -16.56 -15.52
C ARG A 8 28.53 -16.20 -14.69
N GLU A 9 28.32 -16.86 -13.56
CA GLU A 9 27.23 -16.56 -12.63
C GLU A 9 27.31 -15.11 -12.15
N LEU A 10 28.51 -14.66 -11.76
CA LEU A 10 28.76 -13.29 -11.33
C LEU A 10 28.33 -12.27 -12.39
N LYS A 11 28.70 -12.50 -13.66
CA LYS A 11 28.33 -11.60 -14.77
C LYS A 11 26.82 -11.53 -14.96
N VAL A 12 26.12 -12.66 -14.90
CA VAL A 12 24.65 -12.70 -15.01
C VAL A 12 23.99 -11.95 -13.85
N LEU A 13 24.47 -12.16 -12.62
CA LEU A 13 23.93 -11.47 -11.45
C LEU A 13 24.16 -9.97 -11.49
N GLN A 14 25.32 -9.51 -11.97
CA GLN A 14 25.60 -8.09 -12.14
C GLN A 14 24.63 -7.43 -13.14
N LEU A 15 24.34 -8.10 -14.25
CA LEU A 15 23.35 -7.62 -15.24
C LEU A 15 21.94 -7.59 -14.65
N LYS A 16 21.53 -8.63 -13.90
CA LYS A 16 20.23 -8.65 -13.20
C LYS A 16 20.13 -7.54 -12.16
N LYS A 17 21.19 -7.31 -11.37
CA LYS A 17 21.27 -6.22 -10.40
C LYS A 17 21.05 -4.87 -11.09
N GLN A 18 21.76 -4.62 -12.20
CA GLN A 18 21.62 -3.39 -12.97
C GLN A 18 20.21 -3.21 -13.54
N GLN A 19 19.61 -4.28 -14.09
CA GLN A 19 18.23 -4.25 -14.59
C GLN A 19 17.22 -3.89 -13.50
N ASN A 20 17.33 -4.53 -12.32
CA ASN A 20 16.44 -4.27 -11.19
C ASN A 20 16.62 -2.83 -10.67
N PHE A 21 17.85 -2.34 -10.61
CA PHE A 21 18.16 -0.96 -10.25
C PHE A 21 17.50 0.03 -11.21
N SER A 22 17.73 -0.12 -12.51
CA SER A 22 17.14 0.73 -13.54
C SER A 22 15.61 0.71 -13.50
N TYR A 23 15.01 -0.45 -13.28
CA TYR A 23 13.55 -0.58 -13.17
C TYR A 23 12.98 0.25 -12.02
N ILE A 24 13.58 0.18 -10.82
CA ILE A 24 13.10 0.95 -9.67
C ILE A 24 13.45 2.43 -9.82
N GLN A 25 14.61 2.76 -10.39
CA GLN A 25 14.97 4.14 -10.71
C GLN A 25 13.96 4.79 -11.66
N GLU A 26 13.50 4.10 -12.70
CA GLU A 26 12.44 4.63 -13.59
C GLU A 26 11.14 4.96 -12.85
N ILE A 27 10.78 4.15 -11.85
CA ILE A 27 9.59 4.38 -11.04
C ILE A 27 9.83 5.56 -10.09
N TYR A 28 11.03 5.63 -9.51
CA TYR A 28 11.46 6.73 -8.67
C TYR A 28 11.40 8.07 -9.42
N ASP A 29 11.96 8.13 -10.63
CA ASP A 29 11.95 9.31 -11.49
C ASP A 29 10.52 9.75 -11.84
N ALA A 30 9.62 8.79 -12.07
CA ALA A 30 8.19 9.06 -12.27
C ALA A 30 7.53 9.57 -10.97
N ALA A 31 7.88 9.01 -9.82
CA ALA A 31 7.36 9.43 -8.51
C ALA A 31 7.82 10.82 -8.08
N GLN A 32 8.94 11.33 -8.63
CA GLN A 32 9.35 12.73 -8.43
C GLN A 32 8.45 13.71 -9.21
N LYS A 33 7.80 13.26 -10.28
CA LYS A 33 7.04 14.09 -11.23
C LYS A 33 5.56 13.72 -11.29
N LEU A 34 4.95 13.51 -10.12
CA LEU A 34 3.53 13.11 -9.99
C LEU A 34 2.51 14.16 -10.44
N SER A 35 2.93 15.40 -10.70
CA SER A 35 2.06 16.41 -11.31
C SER A 35 1.63 16.03 -12.73
N ASP A 36 2.39 15.17 -13.43
CA ASP A 36 2.01 14.60 -14.71
C ASP A 36 1.14 13.34 -14.49
N PRO A 37 -0.12 13.32 -14.98
CA PRO A 37 -1.01 12.16 -14.87
C PRO A 37 -0.41 10.86 -15.45
N ASN A 38 0.44 10.95 -16.48
CA ASN A 38 1.08 9.77 -17.06
C ASN A 38 2.05 9.13 -16.07
N ASN A 39 2.79 9.94 -15.31
CA ASN A 39 3.70 9.46 -14.28
C ASN A 39 2.95 8.86 -13.09
N ALA A 40 1.85 9.51 -12.66
CA ALA A 40 1.00 8.98 -11.59
C ALA A 40 0.45 7.58 -11.94
N ASN A 41 -0.11 7.42 -13.15
CA ASN A 41 -0.58 6.12 -13.64
C ASN A 41 0.54 5.08 -13.74
N ARG A 42 1.74 5.49 -14.17
CA ARG A 42 2.90 4.59 -14.27
C ARG A 42 3.33 4.08 -12.90
N VAL A 43 3.38 4.97 -11.90
CA VAL A 43 3.73 4.60 -10.52
C VAL A 43 2.68 3.66 -9.94
N GLU A 44 1.39 3.98 -10.06
CA GLU A 44 0.30 3.16 -9.52
C GLU A 44 0.32 1.72 -10.08
N ARG A 45 0.55 1.56 -11.39
CA ARG A 45 0.62 0.23 -12.02
C ARG A 45 1.84 -0.59 -11.62
N ARG A 46 2.99 0.08 -11.41
CA ARG A 46 4.28 -0.60 -11.20
C ARG A 46 4.63 -0.81 -9.73
N VAL A 47 3.97 -0.10 -8.80
CA VAL A 47 4.27 -0.21 -7.36
C VAL A 47 4.00 -1.61 -6.80
N ALA A 48 3.03 -2.34 -7.37
CA ALA A 48 2.66 -3.68 -6.92
C ALA A 48 3.78 -4.71 -7.12
N SER A 49 4.56 -4.59 -8.20
CA SER A 49 5.69 -5.47 -8.48
C SER A 49 6.99 -5.06 -7.80
N MET A 50 7.03 -3.85 -7.21
CA MET A 50 8.26 -3.26 -6.69
C MET A 50 8.87 -4.06 -5.52
N ASP A 51 8.02 -4.61 -4.64
CA ASP A 51 8.47 -5.39 -3.47
C ASP A 51 9.22 -6.65 -3.89
N HIS A 52 8.76 -7.29 -4.97
CA HIS A 52 9.43 -8.44 -5.55
C HIS A 52 10.78 -8.05 -6.16
N VAL A 53 10.81 -7.00 -6.98
CA VAL A 53 12.04 -6.54 -7.64
C VAL A 53 13.10 -6.10 -6.62
N TYR A 54 12.69 -5.39 -5.57
CA TYR A 54 13.56 -4.98 -4.48
C TYR A 54 14.19 -6.20 -3.77
N LYS A 55 13.39 -7.21 -3.42
CA LYS A 55 13.91 -8.44 -2.80
C LYS A 55 14.90 -9.16 -3.72
N GLU A 56 14.62 -9.24 -5.02
CA GLU A 56 15.54 -9.86 -5.98
C GLU A 56 16.83 -9.05 -6.16
N PHE A 57 16.78 -7.71 -6.05
CA PHE A 57 17.97 -6.86 -6.03
C PHE A 57 18.86 -7.14 -4.80
N VAL A 58 18.28 -7.22 -3.60
CA VAL A 58 19.02 -7.51 -2.37
C VAL A 58 19.68 -8.89 -2.46
N LYS A 59 18.91 -9.93 -2.81
CA LYS A 59 19.46 -11.29 -3.00
C LYS A 59 20.57 -11.35 -4.03
N ALA A 60 20.43 -10.64 -5.16
CA ALA A 60 21.48 -10.59 -6.18
C ALA A 60 22.75 -9.94 -5.63
N THR A 61 22.62 -8.87 -4.84
CA THR A 61 23.75 -8.17 -4.22
C THR A 61 24.47 -9.04 -3.18
N GLU A 62 23.72 -9.75 -2.34
CA GLU A 62 24.27 -10.73 -1.40
C GLU A 62 25.03 -11.84 -2.13
N ARG A 63 24.42 -12.43 -3.18
CA ARG A 63 25.04 -13.51 -3.95
C ARG A 63 26.29 -13.06 -4.68
N ILE A 64 26.28 -11.85 -5.27
CA ILE A 64 27.46 -11.23 -5.88
C ILE A 64 28.58 -11.10 -4.86
N SER A 65 28.26 -10.63 -3.66
CA SER A 65 29.24 -10.42 -2.58
C SER A 65 29.89 -11.74 -2.15
N ILE A 66 29.07 -12.79 -1.99
CA ILE A 66 29.57 -14.14 -1.67
C ILE A 66 30.50 -14.64 -2.77
N ILE A 67 30.09 -14.58 -4.04
CA ILE A 67 30.91 -15.05 -5.17
C ILE A 67 32.21 -14.24 -5.27
N GLN A 68 32.16 -12.92 -5.05
CA GLN A 68 33.34 -12.06 -5.06
C GLN A 68 34.34 -12.46 -3.96
N LEU A 69 33.86 -12.76 -2.75
CA LEU A 69 34.71 -13.24 -1.67
C LEU A 69 35.27 -14.65 -1.94
N THR A 70 34.48 -15.53 -2.57
CA THR A 70 34.96 -16.86 -2.99
C THR A 70 36.06 -16.76 -4.04
N LEU A 71 35.91 -15.87 -5.03
CA LEU A 71 36.90 -15.67 -6.09
C LEU A 71 38.12 -14.89 -5.59
N LYS A 72 37.92 -13.93 -4.67
CA LYS A 72 38.94 -13.03 -4.13
C LYS A 72 38.67 -12.76 -2.63
N PRO A 73 39.24 -13.55 -1.72
CA PRO A 73 38.99 -13.43 -0.28
C PRO A 73 39.40 -12.08 0.34
N THR A 74 40.29 -11.34 -0.33
CA THR A 74 40.75 -10.01 0.12
C THR A 74 39.87 -8.87 -0.40
N ALA A 75 38.83 -9.15 -1.18
CA ALA A 75 37.94 -8.12 -1.71
C ALA A 75 37.10 -7.50 -0.58
N THR A 76 36.97 -6.17 -0.60
CA THR A 76 36.05 -5.46 0.31
C THR A 76 34.64 -5.49 -0.27
N VAL A 77 33.69 -5.98 0.50
CA VAL A 77 32.26 -5.97 0.14
C VAL A 77 31.62 -4.69 0.65
N SER A 78 30.76 -4.09 -0.17
CA SER A 78 29.95 -2.93 0.21
C SER A 78 28.49 -3.13 -0.18
N PHE A 79 27.59 -2.69 0.68
CA PHE A 79 26.14 -2.69 0.46
C PHE A 79 25.57 -1.27 0.28
N THR A 80 26.41 -0.27 -0.04
CA THR A 80 25.96 1.11 -0.23
C THR A 80 24.83 1.24 -1.26
N GLU A 81 24.86 0.46 -2.33
CA GLU A 81 23.80 0.46 -3.35
C GLU A 81 22.46 -0.03 -2.80
N VAL A 82 22.45 -0.93 -1.82
CA VAL A 82 21.22 -1.36 -1.14
C VAL A 82 20.62 -0.21 -0.36
N ASN A 83 21.44 0.58 0.34
CA ASN A 83 20.95 1.77 1.06
C ASN A 83 20.32 2.79 0.10
N THR A 84 20.95 3.06 -1.05
CA THR A 84 20.36 3.92 -2.08
C THR A 84 19.04 3.34 -2.60
N MET A 85 18.97 2.03 -2.76
CA MET A 85 17.77 1.33 -3.19
C MET A 85 16.63 1.44 -2.16
N ASP A 86 16.96 1.33 -0.87
CA ASP A 86 16.01 1.48 0.25
C ASP A 86 15.41 2.88 0.27
N GLU A 87 16.23 3.91 0.10
CA GLU A 87 15.78 5.30 0.04
C GLU A 87 14.81 5.52 -1.13
N MET A 88 15.15 5.03 -2.32
CA MET A 88 14.27 5.12 -3.50
C MET A 88 12.96 4.35 -3.27
N TYR A 89 13.05 3.12 -2.78
CA TYR A 89 11.90 2.26 -2.51
C TYR A 89 10.95 2.89 -1.49
N GLY A 90 11.49 3.41 -0.38
CA GLY A 90 10.73 4.10 0.66
C GLY A 90 10.02 5.35 0.12
N TYR A 91 10.72 6.16 -0.68
CA TYR A 91 10.13 7.32 -1.33
C TYR A 91 8.97 6.95 -2.25
N ILE A 92 9.12 5.93 -3.09
CA ILE A 92 8.06 5.48 -4.00
C ILE A 92 6.84 5.01 -3.21
N LYS A 93 7.02 4.20 -2.16
CA LYS A 93 5.92 3.74 -1.31
C LYS A 93 5.15 4.90 -0.68
N PHE A 94 5.87 5.86 -0.10
CA PHE A 94 5.29 7.07 0.48
C PHE A 94 4.47 7.87 -0.54
N LYS A 95 4.99 8.03 -1.75
CA LYS A 95 4.31 8.73 -2.85
C LYS A 95 3.08 7.98 -3.36
N ALA A 96 3.16 6.65 -3.50
CA ALA A 96 2.03 5.83 -3.92
C ALA A 96 0.87 5.86 -2.91
N GLU A 97 1.18 5.84 -1.61
CA GLU A 97 0.16 5.99 -0.56
C GLU A 97 -0.51 7.36 -0.59
N SER A 98 0.26 8.42 -0.86
CA SER A 98 -0.27 9.77 -1.03
C SER A 98 -1.29 9.87 -2.18
N LEU A 99 -1.04 9.20 -3.30
CA LEU A 99 -1.97 9.15 -4.44
C LEU A 99 -3.29 8.45 -4.07
N LYS A 100 -3.21 7.33 -3.33
CA LYS A 100 -4.40 6.60 -2.86
C LYS A 100 -5.28 7.45 -1.96
N ASN A 101 -4.67 8.24 -1.08
CA ASN A 101 -5.40 9.09 -0.15
C ASN A 101 -6.07 10.30 -0.84
N GLN A 102 -5.45 10.88 -1.87
CA GLN A 102 -6.06 11.96 -2.66
C GLN A 102 -7.33 11.52 -3.41
N ALA A 103 -7.34 10.31 -3.98
CA ALA A 103 -8.53 9.75 -4.63
C ALA A 103 -9.71 9.57 -3.65
N SER A 104 -9.42 9.25 -2.39
CA SER A 104 -10.46 9.06 -1.36
C SER A 104 -11.13 10.38 -0.93
N VAL A 105 -10.43 11.52 -1.00
CA VAL A 105 -10.98 12.82 -0.59
C VAL A 105 -11.86 13.43 -1.67
N ALA A 106 -11.49 13.30 -2.96
CA ALA A 106 -12.28 13.82 -4.08
C ALA A 106 -13.70 13.23 -4.16
N THR A 107 -13.85 11.97 -3.74
CA THR A 107 -15.15 11.27 -3.71
C THR A 107 -16.05 11.75 -2.56
N ALA A 108 -15.46 12.26 -1.46
CA ALA A 108 -16.24 12.76 -0.32
C ALA A 108 -16.72 14.21 -0.51
N THR A 109 -15.94 15.05 -1.20
CA THR A 109 -16.27 16.47 -1.41
C THR A 109 -17.35 16.69 -2.48
N SER A 110 -17.45 15.79 -3.46
CA SER A 110 -18.47 15.85 -4.53
C SER A 110 -19.87 15.48 -4.05
N VAL A 111 -20.00 14.70 -2.97
CA VAL A 111 -21.29 14.40 -2.33
C VAL A 111 -21.78 15.56 -1.45
N ALA A 112 -20.86 16.35 -0.88
CA ALA A 112 -21.20 17.50 -0.05
C ALA A 112 -21.58 18.75 -0.88
N LEU A 113 -20.96 18.99 -2.04
CA LEU A 113 -21.27 20.15 -2.89
C LEU A 113 -22.49 19.96 -3.80
N ALA A 114 -22.87 18.72 -4.14
CA ALA A 114 -24.10 18.47 -4.90
C ALA A 114 -25.39 18.73 -4.08
N ALA A 115 -25.28 18.87 -2.75
CA ALA A 115 -26.41 19.15 -1.87
C ALA A 115 -26.82 20.64 -1.84
N SER A 116 -26.07 21.55 -2.46
CA SER A 116 -26.32 23.00 -2.33
C SER A 116 -26.93 23.66 -3.56
N GLN A 117 -27.01 23.00 -4.72
CA GLN A 117 -27.62 23.57 -5.92
C GLN A 117 -28.24 22.49 -6.82
N SER A 118 -29.42 21.97 -6.47
CA SER A 118 -30.33 21.45 -7.49
C SER A 118 -31.77 21.70 -7.10
N ASN A 119 -32.52 22.34 -8.00
CA ASN A 119 -33.98 22.41 -7.98
C ASN A 119 -34.51 20.98 -7.98
N THR A 120 -34.75 20.43 -6.79
CA THR A 120 -35.20 19.06 -6.61
C THR A 120 -36.71 19.05 -6.81
N ILE A 121 -37.15 18.48 -7.94
CA ILE A 121 -38.53 18.02 -8.09
C ILE A 121 -38.76 17.00 -6.98
N LYS A 122 -39.57 17.36 -5.97
CA LYS A 122 -39.94 16.45 -4.88
C LYS A 122 -40.81 15.34 -5.45
N LEU A 123 -40.29 14.11 -5.48
CA LEU A 123 -41.11 12.94 -5.72
C LEU A 123 -42.05 12.75 -4.52
N GLN A 124 -43.32 12.43 -4.80
CA GLN A 124 -44.29 12.14 -3.74
C GLN A 124 -43.84 10.88 -2.98
N PRO A 125 -43.96 10.86 -1.64
CA PRO A 125 -43.64 9.69 -0.84
C PRO A 125 -44.48 8.49 -1.29
N LEU A 126 -43.83 7.35 -1.52
CA LEU A 126 -44.51 6.08 -1.74
C LEU A 126 -44.88 5.50 -0.36
N ASP A 127 -46.16 5.20 -0.15
CA ASP A 127 -46.63 4.51 1.04
C ASP A 127 -46.11 3.08 1.05
N ILE A 128 -45.20 2.79 1.98
CA ILE A 128 -44.71 1.43 2.24
C ILE A 128 -45.71 0.75 3.17
N PRO A 129 -46.27 -0.42 2.83
CA PRO A 129 -47.19 -1.11 3.72
C PRO A 129 -46.49 -1.50 5.02
N THR A 130 -47.03 -1.04 6.15
CA THR A 130 -46.55 -1.41 7.48
C THR A 130 -46.92 -2.87 7.77
N PHE A 131 -45.91 -3.71 7.92
CA PHE A 131 -46.09 -5.11 8.31
C PHE A 131 -46.32 -5.18 9.82
N SER A 132 -47.57 -5.25 10.27
CA SER A 132 -47.93 -5.48 11.67
C SER A 132 -47.83 -6.97 12.04
N GLY A 133 -46.62 -7.53 11.91
CA GLY A 133 -46.31 -8.87 12.38
C GLY A 133 -46.06 -8.85 13.89
N ASN A 134 -47.01 -9.38 14.66
CA ASN A 134 -46.86 -9.57 16.11
C ASN A 134 -45.81 -10.66 16.38
N ILE A 135 -44.55 -10.28 16.60
CA ILE A 135 -43.51 -11.21 17.06
C ILE A 135 -43.65 -11.35 18.57
N GLY A 136 -44.69 -12.06 18.97
CA GLY A 136 -44.76 -12.68 20.28
C GLY A 136 -43.94 -13.97 20.27
N SER A 137 -43.03 -14.07 21.24
CA SER A 137 -42.49 -15.31 21.81
C SER A 137 -41.10 -15.81 21.34
N ILE A 138 -40.14 -15.57 22.25
CA ILE A 138 -39.06 -16.48 22.73
C ILE A 138 -37.79 -16.61 21.85
N TRP A 139 -36.66 -16.06 22.33
CA TRP A 139 -35.57 -16.80 23.00
C TRP A 139 -34.46 -15.80 23.37
N CYS A 140 -34.28 -15.63 24.68
CA CYS A 140 -33.19 -14.90 25.31
C CYS A 140 -32.07 -15.90 25.62
N CYS A 141 -30.85 -15.62 25.17
CA CYS A 141 -29.53 -16.12 25.62
C CYS A 141 -28.59 -16.02 24.42
N LYS A 142 -27.29 -15.77 24.49
CA LYS A 142 -26.27 -15.36 25.46
C LYS A 142 -25.00 -15.27 24.57
N GLU A 143 -23.97 -14.54 25.02
CA GLU A 143 -22.59 -14.58 24.47
C GLU A 143 -22.37 -13.90 23.10
N ALA A 144 -21.34 -13.10 22.86
CA ALA A 144 -20.33 -12.49 23.72
C ALA A 144 -19.70 -11.37 22.88
N LEU A 145 -19.79 -10.13 23.32
CA LEU A 145 -18.98 -9.02 22.79
C LEU A 145 -18.05 -8.59 23.92
N ALA A 146 -16.92 -9.28 24.00
CA ALA A 146 -15.85 -8.97 24.93
C ALA A 146 -14.51 -9.10 24.22
N LEU A 147 -13.63 -8.16 24.57
CA LEU A 147 -12.19 -8.02 24.30
C LEU A 147 -11.83 -7.17 23.07
N CYS A 148 -11.04 -6.10 23.18
CA CYS A 148 -10.68 -5.27 24.33
C CYS A 148 -10.00 -4.02 23.74
N LYS A 149 -10.36 -2.85 24.27
CA LYS A 149 -9.54 -1.64 24.18
C LYS A 149 -8.37 -1.77 25.14
N LEU A 150 -7.19 -1.33 24.73
CA LEU A 150 -6.13 -0.70 25.54
C LEU A 150 -5.31 0.11 24.52
N SER A 151 -5.10 1.42 24.60
CA SER A 151 -4.92 2.24 25.79
C SER A 151 -5.19 3.74 25.48
N HIS A 152 -5.62 4.43 26.54
CA HIS A 152 -5.56 5.87 26.78
C HIS A 152 -6.34 6.84 25.89
N GLY A 153 -7.49 7.27 26.42
CA GLY A 153 -8.16 8.51 26.03
C GLY A 153 -9.61 8.51 26.48
N PHE A 154 -9.87 9.05 27.66
CA PHE A 154 -11.19 9.26 28.25
C PHE A 154 -12.23 9.77 27.25
N THR A 155 -13.34 9.05 27.06
CA THR A 155 -14.63 9.70 26.77
C THR A 155 -15.78 8.85 27.29
N GLN A 156 -16.52 9.43 28.21
CA GLN A 156 -17.71 8.90 28.87
C GLN A 156 -18.84 8.76 27.83
N VAL A 157 -19.36 7.56 27.63
CA VAL A 157 -20.59 7.34 26.83
C VAL A 157 -21.77 7.42 27.79
N GLN A 158 -22.49 8.54 27.80
CA GLN A 158 -23.81 8.60 28.42
C GLN A 158 -24.84 8.03 27.43
N LEU A 159 -25.34 6.84 27.74
CA LEU A 159 -26.58 6.32 27.16
C LEU A 159 -27.76 7.08 27.77
N LEU A 160 -28.47 7.86 26.95
CA LEU A 160 -29.78 8.41 27.28
C LEU A 160 -30.84 7.63 26.49
N CYS A 161 -31.37 6.57 27.09
CA CYS A 161 -32.64 5.99 26.71
C CYS A 161 -33.74 6.99 27.08
N LYS A 162 -34.36 7.64 26.09
CA LYS A 162 -35.68 8.24 26.28
C LYS A 162 -36.72 7.18 25.94
N GLN A 163 -37.48 6.78 26.97
CA GLN A 163 -38.74 6.07 26.82
C GLN A 163 -39.78 7.02 26.24
N THR A 164 -40.46 6.58 25.19
CA THR A 164 -41.90 6.76 24.96
C THR A 164 -42.39 5.51 24.26
#